data_AF-A0A6J4R4F9-F1
#
_entry.id   AF-A0A6J4R4F9-F1
#
_cell.length_a   1.000
_cell.length_b   1.000
_cell.length_c   1.000
_cell.angle_alpha   90.00
_cell.angle_beta   90.00
_cell.angle_gamma   90.00
#
_symmetry.space_group_name_H-M   'P 1'
#
loop_
_entity.id
_entity.type
_entity.pdbx_description
1 polymer ?
#
loop_
_entity_poly.entity_id
_entity_poly.type
_entity_poly.pdbx_seq_one_letter_code
_entity_poly.pdbx_strand_id
1 'polypeptide(L)'
;MPDERTERIALNESRFRDINDRLVEDLAKLAQQPDVIPFVCECGRATCAAVLELTASEYESIRANSRRFIVLAGHELPEVERVVGEVSGHSVVEKLAASGSLVDATDPRRGRH
;
A
#
# COMPACT_ATOMS: atom_id res chain seq x y z
N MET A 1 -8.80 -18.44 11.94
CA MET A 1 -9.66 -17.47 11.22
C MET A 1 -9.16 -16.08 11.55
N PRO A 2 -8.99 -15.19 10.57
CA PRO A 2 -8.71 -13.78 10.85
C PRO A 2 -9.83 -13.19 11.71
N ASP A 3 -9.50 -12.29 12.63
CA ASP A 3 -10.48 -11.54 13.42
C ASP A 3 -11.13 -10.44 12.55
N GLU A 4 -12.37 -10.04 12.82
CA GLU A 4 -13.13 -9.02 12.06
C GLU A 4 -12.35 -7.70 11.94
N ARG A 5 -11.53 -7.40 12.95
CA ARG A 5 -10.65 -6.24 12.96
C ARG A 5 -9.54 -6.32 11.92
N THR A 6 -8.94 -7.50 11.75
CA THR A 6 -7.89 -7.76 10.75
C THR A 6 -8.47 -7.70 9.34
N GLU A 7 -9.69 -8.20 9.14
CA GLU A 7 -10.42 -8.09 7.86
C GLU A 7 -10.68 -6.63 7.48
N ARG A 8 -11.16 -5.83 8.43
CA ARG A 8 -11.40 -4.39 8.21
C ARG A 8 -10.12 -3.64 7.88
N ILE A 9 -9.01 -3.97 8.55
CA ILE A 9 -7.69 -3.40 8.24
C ILE A 9 -7.30 -3.74 6.80
N ALA A 10 -7.33 -5.01 6.41
CA ALA A 10 -6.97 -5.42 5.05
C ALA A 10 -7.84 -4.76 3.98
N LEU A 11 -9.15 -4.59 4.23
CA LEU A 11 -10.05 -3.90 3.32
C LEU A 11 -9.68 -2.41 3.14
N ASN A 12 -9.32 -1.72 4.22
CA ASN A 12 -8.91 -0.33 4.15
C ASN A 12 -7.61 -0.18 3.34
N GLU A 13 -6.63 -1.04 3.58
CA GLU A 13 -5.35 -1.05 2.88
C GLU A 13 -5.53 -1.30 1.37
N SER A 14 -6.38 -2.27 1.02
CA SER A 14 -6.72 -2.57 -0.38
C SER A 14 -7.34 -1.37 -1.10
N ARG A 15 -8.20 -0.60 -0.42
CA ARG A 15 -8.81 0.62 -0.99
C ARG A 15 -7.79 1.71 -1.30
N PHE A 16 -6.87 1.98 -0.38
CA PHE A 16 -5.83 3.00 -0.60
C PHE A 16 -4.87 2.58 -1.71
N ARG A 17 -4.52 1.29 -1.75
CA ARG A 17 -3.73 0.70 -2.85
C ARG A 17 -4.40 0.87 -4.21
N ASP A 18 -5.70 0.60 -4.34
CA ASP A 18 -6.44 0.79 -5.60
C ASP A 18 -6.40 2.24 -6.08
N ILE A 19 -6.45 3.21 -5.16
CA ILE A 19 -6.31 4.63 -5.49
C ILE A 19 -4.89 4.92 -6.03
N ASN A 20 -3.86 4.45 -5.34
CA ASN A 20 -2.46 4.66 -5.70
C ASN A 20 -2.09 3.97 -7.02
N ASP A 21 -2.53 2.72 -7.21
CA ASP A 21 -2.30 1.97 -8.46
C ASP A 21 -2.97 2.68 -9.65
N ARG A 22 -4.21 3.18 -9.50
CA ARG A 22 -4.87 3.97 -10.56
C ARG A 22 -4.15 5.26 -10.89
N LEU A 23 -3.63 5.96 -9.87
CA LEU A 23 -2.85 7.18 -10.07
C LEU A 23 -1.63 6.92 -10.95
N VAL A 24 -0.86 5.86 -10.66
CA VAL A 24 0.32 5.48 -11.45
C VAL A 24 -0.07 5.04 -12.86
N GLU A 25 -1.13 4.23 -13.00
CA GLU A 25 -1.64 3.82 -14.30
C GLU A 25 -2.05 5.02 -15.18
N ASP A 26 -2.73 6.01 -14.60
CA ASP A 26 -3.21 7.18 -15.35
C ASP A 26 -2.06 8.13 -15.72
N LEU A 27 -1.08 8.32 -14.84
CA LEU A 27 0.15 9.05 -15.16
C LEU A 27 0.91 8.38 -16.31
N ALA A 28 1.04 7.04 -16.27
CA ALA A 28 1.66 6.27 -17.34
C ALA A 28 0.92 6.41 -18.68
N LYS A 29 -0.43 6.34 -18.68
CA LYS A 29 -1.26 6.53 -19.89
C LYS A 29 -1.09 7.93 -20.50
N LEU A 30 -0.87 8.94 -19.67
CA LEU A 30 -0.66 10.32 -20.10
C LEU A 30 0.80 10.62 -20.46
N ALA A 31 1.69 9.63 -20.42
CA ALA A 31 3.14 9.78 -20.57
C ALA A 31 3.75 10.85 -19.64
N GLN A 32 3.11 11.08 -18.49
CA GLN A 32 3.59 11.99 -17.46
C GLN A 32 4.41 11.21 -16.45
N GLN A 33 5.63 11.69 -16.21
CA GLN A 33 6.54 11.13 -15.21
C GLN A 33 7.07 12.27 -14.36
N PRO A 34 6.24 12.85 -13.47
CA PRO A 34 6.74 13.84 -12.53
C PRO A 34 7.81 13.18 -11.63
N ASP A 35 8.79 13.97 -11.20
CA ASP A 35 9.85 13.48 -10.32
C ASP A 35 9.28 12.95 -8.99
N VAL A 36 8.19 13.56 -8.51
CA VAL A 36 7.50 13.20 -7.27
C VAL A 36 5.99 13.12 -7.51
N ILE A 37 5.35 12.08 -6.96
CA ILE A 37 3.93 11.79 -7.04
C ILE A 37 3.34 11.76 -5.62
N PRO A 38 2.19 12.40 -5.38
CA PRO A 38 1.48 12.32 -4.11
C PRO A 38 0.68 11.01 -4.01
N PHE A 39 1.19 10.07 -3.22
CA PHE A 39 0.49 8.84 -2.88
C PHE A 39 -0.31 8.99 -1.58
N VAL A 40 -1.36 8.21 -1.39
CA VAL A 40 -2.08 8.16 -0.12
C VAL A 40 -1.48 7.07 0.76
N CYS A 41 -1.32 7.37 2.06
CA CYS A 41 -0.85 6.41 3.05
C CYS A 41 -1.73 5.15 3.07
N GLU A 42 -1.10 4.00 2.87
CA GLU A 42 -1.80 2.72 2.71
C GLU A 42 -1.99 1.95 4.02
N CYS A 43 -2.08 2.65 5.15
CA CYS A 43 -2.25 2.00 6.45
C CYS A 43 -3.69 1.49 6.64
N GLY A 44 -3.89 0.54 7.57
CA GLY A 44 -5.20 0.00 7.92
C GLY A 44 -6.22 0.96 8.57
N ARG A 45 -5.88 2.23 8.80
CA ARG A 45 -6.77 3.20 9.46
C ARG A 45 -7.78 3.76 8.45
N ALA A 46 -9.07 3.58 8.73
CA ALA A 46 -10.16 3.98 7.82
C ALA A 46 -10.21 5.48 7.49
N THR A 47 -9.68 6.34 8.36
CA THR A 47 -9.73 7.80 8.22
C THR A 47 -8.37 8.40 7.85
N CYS A 48 -7.38 7.57 7.50
CA CYS A 48 -6.08 8.08 7.07
C CYS A 48 -6.21 8.72 5.69
N ALA A 49 -5.78 9.98 5.57
CA ALA A 49 -5.68 10.70 4.31
C ALA A 49 -4.32 11.40 4.18
N ALA A 50 -3.30 10.89 4.88
CA ALA A 50 -1.95 11.40 4.79
C ALA A 50 -1.40 11.19 3.37
N VAL A 51 -0.75 12.21 2.83
CA VAL A 51 -0.11 12.17 1.52
C VAL A 51 1.38 11.88 1.72
N LEU A 52 1.91 10.97 0.90
CA LEU A 52 3.28 10.49 0.89
C LEU A 52 3.91 10.85 -0.45
N GLU A 53 5.07 11.49 -0.42
CA GLU A 53 5.75 11.95 -1.63
C GLU A 53 6.78 10.92 -2.08
N LEU A 54 6.56 10.28 -3.23
CA LEU A 54 7.41 9.22 -3.77
C LEU A 54 7.57 9.38 -5.28
N THR A 55 8.68 8.90 -5.83
CA THR A 55 8.81 8.66 -7.26
C THR A 55 7.93 7.47 -7.67
N ALA A 56 7.56 7.40 -8.96
CA ALA A 56 6.87 6.21 -9.50
C ALA A 56 7.70 4.92 -9.31
N SER A 57 9.03 5.02 -9.47
CA SER A 57 9.93 3.86 -9.36
C SER A 57 10.03 3.33 -7.93
N GLU A 58 10.01 4.20 -6.93
CA GLU A 58 9.98 3.81 -5.51
C GLU A 58 8.69 3.07 -5.18
N TYR A 59 7.55 3.62 -5.60
CA TYR A 59 6.26 2.99 -5.40
C TYR A 59 6.18 1.62 -6.07
N GLU A 60 6.59 1.50 -7.34
CA GLU A 60 6.59 0.20 -8.05
C GLU A 60 7.55 -0.81 -7.42
N SER A 61 8.70 -0.37 -6.88
CA SER A 61 9.63 -1.24 -6.16
C SER A 61 9.02 -1.81 -4.86
N ILE A 62 8.20 -1.02 -4.18
CA ILE A 62 7.43 -1.47 -3.02
C ILE A 62 6.34 -2.45 -3.46
N ARG A 63 5.57 -2.09 -4.49
CA ARG A 63 4.45 -2.89 -5.04
C ARG A 63 4.88 -4.19 -5.75
N ALA A 64 6.16 -4.34 -6.08
CA ALA A 64 6.73 -5.60 -6.57
C ALA A 64 6.47 -6.80 -5.63
N ASN A 65 6.18 -6.54 -4.35
CA ASN A 65 5.63 -7.52 -3.43
C ASN A 65 4.20 -7.11 -3.03
N SER A 66 3.21 -7.93 -3.39
CA SER A 66 1.77 -7.69 -3.11
C SER A 66 1.45 -7.50 -1.64
N ARG A 67 2.34 -7.93 -0.73
CA ARG A 67 2.14 -7.85 0.72
C ARG A 67 2.79 -6.62 1.34
N ARG A 68 3.46 -5.80 0.55
CA ARG A 68 4.09 -4.55 1.00
C ARG A 68 3.18 -3.35 0.76
N PHE A 69 3.27 -2.41 1.68
CA PHE A 69 2.51 -1.18 1.71
C PHE A 69 3.41 -0.04 2.18
N ILE A 70 3.13 1.16 1.70
CA ILE A 70 3.83 2.38 2.11
C ILE A 70 2.95 3.20 3.06
N VAL A 71 3.47 3.50 4.25
CA VAL A 71 2.73 4.18 5.30
C VAL A 71 3.53 5.35 5.88
N LEU A 72 2.83 6.36 6.39
CA LEU A 72 3.47 7.43 7.15
C LEU A 72 4.24 6.83 8.34
N ALA A 73 5.41 7.34 8.66
CA ALA A 73 6.14 6.90 9.84
C ALA A 73 5.28 7.06 11.12
N GLY A 74 5.20 6.02 11.95
CA GLY A 74 4.30 5.97 13.11
C GLY A 74 2.89 5.46 12.79
N HIS A 75 2.58 5.20 11.51
CA HIS A 75 1.30 4.61 11.09
C HIS A 75 1.36 3.09 10.91
N GLU A 76 2.41 2.43 11.34
CA GLU A 76 2.51 0.99 11.35
C GLU A 76 1.49 0.37 12.32
N LEU A 77 1.05 -0.84 12.03
CA LEU A 77 0.16 -1.65 12.86
C LEU A 77 0.86 -2.97 13.26
N PRO A 78 1.76 -2.96 14.26
CA PRO A 78 2.63 -4.10 14.60
C PRO A 78 1.91 -5.42 14.91
N GLU A 79 0.62 -5.35 15.22
CA GLU A 79 -0.29 -6.48 15.44
C GLU A 79 -0.57 -7.31 14.18
N VAL A 80 -0.46 -6.73 12.97
CA VAL A 80 -0.84 -7.37 11.70
C VAL A 80 0.21 -7.25 10.60
N GLU A 81 1.26 -6.47 10.81
CA GLU A 81 2.35 -6.24 9.87
C GLU A 81 3.68 -6.00 10.57
N ARG A 82 4.76 -6.03 9.78
CA ARG A 82 6.11 -5.73 10.24
C ARG A 82 6.75 -4.69 9.34
N VAL A 83 7.57 -3.81 9.89
CA VAL A 83 8.40 -2.90 9.10
C VAL A 83 9.48 -3.70 8.39
N VAL A 84 9.66 -3.47 7.09
CA VAL A 84 10.67 -4.12 6.26
C VAL A 84 11.64 -3.13 5.61
N GLY A 85 11.40 -1.83 5.75
CA GLY A 85 12.28 -0.78 5.26
C GLY A 85 11.68 0.60 5.42
N GLU A 86 12.41 1.58 4.90
CA GLU A 86 12.01 2.99 4.85
C GLU A 86 12.34 3.55 3.47
N VAL A 87 11.47 4.38 2.92
CA VAL A 87 11.64 5.07 1.64
C VAL A 87 11.15 6.50 1.80
N SER A 88 12.00 7.48 1.47
CA SER A 88 11.66 8.91 1.52
C SER A 88 11.07 9.38 2.86
N GLY A 89 11.55 8.82 3.98
CA GLY A 89 11.05 9.15 5.33
C GLY A 89 9.70 8.50 5.69
N HIS A 90 9.27 7.51 4.90
CA HIS A 90 8.03 6.75 5.10
C HIS A 90 8.34 5.27 5.32
N SER A 91 7.53 4.60 6.14
CA SER A 91 7.75 3.20 6.51
C SER A 91 7.17 2.26 5.45
N VAL A 92 7.96 1.28 5.05
CA VAL A 92 7.49 0.16 4.23
C VAL A 92 7.13 -1.00 5.17
N VAL A 93 5.86 -1.39 5.18
CA VAL A 93 5.37 -2.50 6.01
C VAL A 93 5.00 -3.71 5.15
N GLU A 94 5.17 -4.91 5.69
CA GLU A 94 4.77 -6.17 5.07
C GLU A 94 3.79 -6.92 5.96
N LYS A 95 2.63 -7.32 5.40
CA LYS A 95 1.59 -8.03 6.16
C LYS A 95 2.10 -9.39 6.63
N LEU A 96 1.77 -9.75 7.88
CA LEU A 96 2.07 -11.07 8.44
C LEU A 96 1.24 -12.16 7.75
N ALA A 97 1.76 -13.40 7.67
CA ALA A 97 1.14 -14.49 6.90
C ALA A 97 -0.29 -14.86 7.34
N ALA A 98 -0.60 -14.70 8.63
CA ALA A 98 -1.96 -14.91 9.15
C ALA A 98 -2.98 -13.88 8.63
N SER A 99 -2.51 -12.71 8.19
CA SER A 99 -3.32 -11.58 7.68
C SER A 99 -3.15 -11.38 6.17
N GLY A 100 -2.07 -11.93 5.59
CA GLY A 100 -1.69 -11.78 4.18
C GLY A 100 -2.64 -12.47 3.20
N SER A 101 -3.34 -13.53 3.62
CA SER A 101 -4.30 -14.27 2.77
C SER A 101 -5.41 -13.36 2.21
N LEU A 102 -5.90 -12.41 3.02
CA LEU A 102 -6.93 -11.46 2.61
C LEU A 102 -6.39 -10.36 1.69
N VAL A 103 -5.16 -9.91 1.94
CA VAL A 103 -4.50 -8.92 1.08
C VAL A 103 -4.15 -9.52 -0.27
N ASP A 104 -3.66 -10.76 -0.31
CA ASP A 104 -3.41 -11.46 -1.56
C ASP A 104 -4.70 -11.67 -2.34
N ALA A 105 -5.81 -12.01 -1.68
CA ALA A 105 -7.11 -12.20 -2.33
C ALA A 105 -7.73 -10.89 -2.88
N THR A 106 -7.34 -9.74 -2.34
CA THR A 106 -7.88 -8.42 -2.70
C THR A 106 -6.90 -7.60 -3.56
N ASP A 107 -5.82 -8.21 -4.05
CA ASP A 107 -4.86 -7.55 -4.94
C ASP A 107 -5.47 -7.37 -6.34
N PRO A 108 -5.71 -6.12 -6.80
CA PRO A 108 -6.31 -5.86 -8.12
C PRO A 108 -5.42 -6.36 -9.27
N ARG A 109 -4.10 -6.53 -9.06
CA ARG A 109 -3.17 -7.01 -10.09
C ARG A 109 -3.23 -8.53 -10.30
N ARG A 110 -3.85 -9.32 -9.41
CA ARG A 110 -3.99 -10.79 -9.57
C ARG A 110 -4.92 -11.22 -10.72
N GLY A 111 -5.82 -10.36 -11.16
CA GLY A 111 -6.80 -10.66 -12.23
C GLY A 111 -6.36 -10.31 -13.65
N ARG A 112 -5.18 -9.69 -13.82
CA ARG A 112 -4.60 -9.37 -15.12
C ARG A 112 -3.57 -10.44 -15.47
N HIS A 113 -4.01 -11.53 -16.11
CA HIS A 113 -3.12 -12.44 -16.82
C HIS A 113 -3.58 -12.59 -18.27
#